data_AF-A0A5B7VA56-F1
#
_entry.id   AF-A0A5B7VA56-F1
#
_cell.length_a   1.000
_cell.length_b   1.000
_cell.length_c   1.000
_cell.angle_alpha   90.00
_cell.angle_beta   90.00
_cell.angle_gamma   90.00
#
_symmetry.space_group_name_H-M   'P 1'
#
loop_
_entity.id
_entity.type
_entity.pdbx_description
1 polymer ?
#
loop_
_entity_poly.entity_id
_entity_poly.type
_entity_poly.pdbx_seq_one_letter_code
_entity_poly.pdbx_strand_id
1 'polypeptide(L)'
;MLPRERAEKILTLHTAGWPGQAIADHIGHSHQTVRDYINGRRTPGLRAPRPSLLTEPLASYCRQRLTEDPHLRTSVLFKEVADLGFQGSQRTFYRELIRRRRLLVLADCRETNLQEESPQIPSGTSRTLARRRERTPVLPQRVAPIAGETLSSYLARISQANHLTVSEVLAVLPTWFSTKTNNLDDRAQHHMLAPAATHALHELAHLTSTTPVGLAHALPAFGTGESPVRATTACHRCTASLGLREPIPVHLPIHHKVCTRHGIWLSDLGEPHLDLSICPEITTAQHGASRLLRRFTPQQLTLAHQTAVEAVPPWPASPAAVPNHWRYRLLALQAHNHQRGIPTDLDAYAHAAIYPDAIELAAAALAKHPHDPARSTGENSPHLRTAAPAVHGHFATQDSSSQVRATASGRTR
;
A
#
# COMPACT_ATOMS: atom_id res chain seq x y z
N MET A 1 6.48 -25.02 -32.97
CA MET A 1 7.57 -24.29 -32.29
C MET A 1 8.76 -25.23 -32.30
N LEU A 2 9.89 -24.84 -32.88
CA LEU A 2 11.08 -25.70 -32.91
C LEU A 2 11.69 -25.76 -31.49
N PRO A 3 12.16 -26.93 -31.02
CA PRO A 3 13.01 -27.02 -29.82
C PRO A 3 14.22 -26.09 -29.95
N ARG A 4 14.63 -25.48 -28.84
CA ARG A 4 15.70 -24.47 -28.80
C ARG A 4 16.98 -24.97 -29.46
N GLU A 5 17.40 -26.19 -29.13
CA GLU A 5 18.59 -26.84 -29.68
C GLU A 5 18.56 -26.96 -31.21
N ARG A 6 17.40 -27.33 -31.78
CA ARG A 6 17.23 -27.41 -33.25
C ARG A 6 17.27 -26.02 -33.90
N ALA A 7 16.76 -24.99 -33.23
CA ALA A 7 16.75 -23.62 -33.75
C ALA A 7 18.13 -22.96 -33.67
N GLU A 8 18.89 -23.27 -32.62
CA GLU A 8 20.32 -22.91 -32.52
C GLU A 8 21.12 -23.61 -33.62
N LYS A 9 20.86 -24.89 -33.89
CA LYS A 9 21.50 -25.64 -34.99
C LYS A 9 21.24 -25.04 -36.37
N ILE A 10 20.04 -24.50 -36.65
CA ILE A 10 19.75 -23.75 -37.89
C ILE A 10 20.72 -22.57 -38.04
N LEU A 11 20.90 -21.78 -36.97
CA LEU A 11 21.76 -20.60 -36.98
C LEU A 11 23.23 -20.99 -37.15
N THR A 12 23.69 -22.03 -36.45
CA THR A 12 25.07 -22.53 -36.55
C THR A 12 25.42 -22.99 -37.96
N LEU A 13 24.53 -23.75 -38.62
CA LEU A 13 24.74 -24.20 -40.00
C LEU A 13 24.73 -23.04 -40.99
N HIS A 14 23.86 -22.05 -40.79
CA HIS A 14 23.83 -20.85 -41.62
C HIS A 14 25.12 -20.02 -41.45
N THR A 15 25.63 -19.84 -40.23
CA THR A 15 26.92 -19.17 -39.99
C THR A 15 28.11 -19.94 -40.57
N ALA A 16 27.98 -21.27 -40.70
CA ALA A 16 28.96 -22.13 -41.36
C ALA A 16 28.83 -22.13 -42.91
N GLY A 17 27.97 -21.27 -43.48
CA GLY A 17 27.84 -21.07 -44.93
C GLY A 17 26.91 -22.04 -45.66
N TRP A 18 26.11 -22.83 -44.94
CA TRP A 18 25.17 -23.76 -45.58
C TRP A 18 24.00 -23.00 -46.23
N PRO A 19 23.56 -23.38 -47.45
CA PRO A 19 22.39 -22.78 -48.07
C PRO A 19 21.11 -23.18 -47.33
N GLY A 20 20.15 -22.25 -47.20
CA GLY A 20 18.93 -22.44 -46.41
C GLY A 20 18.09 -23.68 -46.79
N GLN A 21 18.12 -24.08 -48.07
CA GLN A 21 17.48 -25.31 -48.55
C GLN A 21 18.15 -26.57 -47.98
N ALA A 22 19.49 -26.64 -48.01
CA ALA A 22 20.25 -27.76 -47.43
C ALA A 22 20.07 -27.84 -45.91
N ILE A 23 19.92 -26.70 -45.22
CA ILE A 23 19.61 -26.66 -43.79
C ILE A 23 18.20 -27.21 -43.52
N ALA A 24 17.22 -26.86 -44.36
CA ALA A 24 15.84 -27.34 -44.26
C ALA A 24 15.76 -28.86 -44.42
N ASP A 25 16.47 -29.41 -45.41
CA ASP A 25 16.53 -30.84 -45.66
C ASP A 25 17.29 -31.59 -44.55
N HIS A 26 18.41 -31.04 -44.08
CA HIS A 26 19.21 -31.63 -43.00
C HIS A 26 18.49 -31.67 -41.64
N ILE A 27 17.65 -30.66 -41.35
CA ILE A 27 16.92 -30.56 -40.07
C ILE A 27 15.51 -31.18 -40.17
N GLY A 28 15.01 -31.44 -41.38
CA GLY A 28 13.68 -31.98 -41.62
C GLY A 28 12.57 -30.97 -41.30
N HIS A 29 12.72 -29.71 -41.73
CA HIS A 29 11.74 -28.65 -41.48
C HIS A 29 11.48 -27.78 -42.71
N SER A 30 10.30 -27.16 -42.78
CA SER A 30 9.93 -26.32 -43.93
C SER A 30 10.96 -25.20 -44.20
N HIS A 31 11.25 -24.96 -45.47
CA HIS A 31 12.16 -23.91 -45.92
C HIS A 31 11.75 -22.51 -45.40
N GLN A 32 10.44 -22.24 -45.27
CA GLN A 32 9.94 -20.99 -44.71
C GLN A 32 10.28 -20.83 -43.22
N THR A 33 10.29 -21.92 -42.44
CA THR A 33 10.66 -21.87 -41.02
C THR A 33 12.16 -21.60 -40.86
N VAL A 34 13.00 -22.26 -41.67
CA VAL A 34 14.44 -22.01 -41.69
C VAL A 34 14.74 -20.55 -42.08
N ARG A 35 14.07 -20.04 -43.12
CA ARG A 35 14.17 -18.64 -43.55
C ARG A 35 13.72 -17.66 -42.45
N ASP A 36 12.66 -17.95 -41.72
CA ASP A 36 12.19 -17.11 -40.61
C ASP A 36 13.22 -17.04 -39.46
N TYR A 37 13.91 -18.14 -39.15
CA TYR A 37 14.97 -18.16 -38.14
C TYR A 37 16.24 -17.43 -38.62
N ILE A 38 16.66 -17.65 -39.87
CA ILE A 38 17.82 -16.96 -40.47
C ILE A 38 17.61 -15.44 -40.49
N ASN A 39 16.40 -14.99 -40.87
CA ASN A 39 16.06 -13.56 -40.94
C ASN A 39 15.71 -12.94 -39.58
N GLY A 40 15.87 -13.68 -38.47
CA GLY A 40 15.58 -13.17 -37.13
C GLY A 40 14.09 -12.91 -36.84
N ARG A 41 13.17 -13.34 -37.71
CA ARG A 41 11.71 -13.21 -37.50
C ARG A 41 11.20 -14.13 -36.39
N ARG A 42 11.98 -15.15 -36.03
CA ARG A 42 11.72 -16.07 -34.93
C ARG A 42 12.97 -16.21 -34.08
N THR A 43 12.82 -16.05 -32.77
CA THR A 43 13.90 -16.28 -31.80
C THR A 43 13.86 -17.72 -31.30
N PRO A 44 14.99 -18.45 -31.24
CA PRO A 44 15.06 -19.80 -30.69
C PRO A 44 14.39 -19.90 -29.32
N GLY A 45 13.50 -20.88 -29.14
CA GLY A 45 12.82 -21.12 -27.86
C GLY A 45 11.74 -20.11 -27.46
N LEU A 46 11.53 -19.03 -28.21
CA LEU A 46 10.47 -18.04 -27.93
C LEU A 46 9.37 -18.14 -28.98
N ARG A 47 8.12 -18.05 -28.52
CA ARG A 47 6.96 -17.95 -29.41
C ARG A 47 6.98 -16.58 -30.09
N ALA A 48 6.85 -16.54 -31.42
CA ALA A 48 6.71 -15.28 -32.16
C ALA A 48 5.58 -14.43 -31.53
N PRO A 49 5.82 -13.15 -31.20
CA PRO A 49 4.79 -12.29 -30.63
C PRO A 49 3.62 -12.18 -31.62
N ARG A 50 2.38 -12.33 -31.13
CA ARG A 50 1.21 -11.95 -31.94
C ARG A 50 1.22 -10.42 -32.11
N PRO A 51 0.92 -9.90 -33.31
CA PRO A 51 0.75 -8.47 -33.50
C PRO A 51 -0.32 -7.92 -32.55
N SER A 52 -0.01 -6.82 -31.87
CA SER A 52 -0.94 -6.20 -30.91
C SER A 52 -2.10 -5.57 -31.67
N LEU A 53 -3.33 -5.88 -31.26
CA LEU A 53 -4.54 -5.26 -31.81
C LEU A 53 -4.75 -3.83 -31.30
N LEU A 54 -4.04 -3.45 -30.23
CA LEU A 54 -4.03 -2.09 -29.71
C LEU A 54 -2.89 -1.35 -30.40
N THR A 55 -3.20 -0.77 -31.57
CA THR A 55 -2.24 -0.03 -32.40
C THR A 55 -1.72 1.21 -31.67
N GLU A 56 -0.61 1.79 -32.17
CA GLU A 56 0.00 2.97 -31.53
C GLU A 56 -0.95 4.17 -31.38
N PRO A 57 -1.81 4.52 -32.37
CA PRO A 57 -2.76 5.61 -32.22
C PRO A 57 -3.77 5.37 -31.10
N LEU A 58 -4.34 4.16 -31.02
CA LEU A 58 -5.27 3.78 -29.96
C LEU A 58 -4.59 3.74 -28.59
N ALA A 59 -3.32 3.32 -28.54
CA ALA A 59 -2.52 3.34 -27.33
C ALA A 59 -2.23 4.77 -26.83
N SER A 60 -1.96 5.70 -27.76
CA SER A 60 -1.79 7.11 -27.46
C SER A 60 -3.05 7.73 -26.88
N TYR A 61 -4.20 7.46 -27.52
CA TYR A 61 -5.51 7.88 -27.03
C TYR A 61 -5.79 7.34 -25.61
N CYS A 62 -5.52 6.06 -25.36
CA CYS A 62 -5.65 5.47 -24.02
C CYS A 62 -4.79 6.18 -22.97
N ARG A 63 -3.55 6.55 -23.31
CA ARG A 63 -2.66 7.28 -22.39
C ARG A 63 -3.23 8.65 -22.05
N GLN A 64 -3.62 9.42 -23.07
CA GLN A 64 -4.19 10.74 -22.87
C GLN A 64 -5.43 10.70 -21.96
N ARG A 65 -6.39 9.81 -22.25
CA ARG A 65 -7.62 9.68 -21.46
C ARG A 65 -7.38 9.29 -20.00
N LEU A 66 -6.37 8.45 -19.75
CA LEU A 66 -5.99 8.04 -18.39
C LEU A 66 -5.16 9.10 -17.65
N THR A 67 -4.49 10.01 -18.36
CA THR A 67 -3.85 11.20 -17.76
C THR A 67 -4.91 12.23 -17.37
N GLU A 68 -5.91 12.44 -18.23
CA GLU A 68 -7.03 13.35 -17.97
C GLU A 68 -7.94 12.85 -16.83
N ASP A 69 -8.24 11.55 -16.79
CA ASP A 69 -9.00 10.90 -15.72
C ASP A 69 -8.32 9.59 -15.29
N PRO A 70 -7.45 9.65 -14.25
CA PRO A 70 -6.78 8.47 -13.70
C PRO A 70 -7.71 7.40 -13.13
N HIS A 71 -8.97 7.75 -12.85
CA HIS A 71 -9.99 6.85 -12.31
C HIS A 71 -10.97 6.34 -13.37
N LEU A 72 -10.75 6.68 -14.66
CA LEU A 72 -11.60 6.25 -15.76
C LEU A 72 -11.73 4.73 -15.77
N ARG A 73 -12.99 4.26 -15.66
CA ARG A 73 -13.29 2.83 -15.69
C ARG A 73 -12.84 2.24 -17.02
N THR A 74 -12.05 1.17 -16.97
CA THR A 74 -11.50 0.52 -18.18
C THR A 74 -12.58 0.03 -19.15
N SER A 75 -13.80 -0.22 -18.66
CA SER A 75 -14.96 -0.58 -19.49
C SER A 75 -15.48 0.59 -20.32
N VAL A 76 -15.35 1.83 -19.82
CA VAL A 76 -15.72 3.05 -20.55
C VAL A 76 -14.66 3.34 -21.60
N LEU A 77 -13.38 3.29 -21.22
CA LEU A 77 -12.25 3.43 -22.15
C LEU A 77 -12.30 2.38 -23.28
N PHE A 78 -12.73 1.15 -22.98
CA PHE A 78 -12.95 0.13 -24.00
C PHE A 78 -14.01 0.53 -25.03
N LYS A 79 -15.13 1.12 -24.59
CA LYS A 79 -16.19 1.57 -25.50
C LYS A 79 -15.67 2.69 -26.42
N GLU A 80 -15.01 3.70 -25.84
CA GLU A 80 -14.39 4.79 -26.60
C GLU A 80 -13.41 4.25 -27.67
N VAL A 81 -12.57 3.29 -27.29
CA VAL A 81 -11.57 2.68 -28.19
C VAL A 81 -12.19 1.72 -29.22
N ALA A 82 -13.30 1.07 -28.88
CA ALA A 82 -14.08 0.26 -29.82
C ALA A 82 -14.72 1.15 -30.90
N ASP A 83 -15.28 2.29 -30.50
CA ASP A 83 -15.86 3.28 -31.43
C ASP A 83 -14.79 3.90 -32.35
N LEU A 84 -13.54 4.00 -31.87
CA LEU A 84 -12.37 4.43 -32.63
C LEU A 84 -11.73 3.32 -33.50
N GLY A 85 -12.33 2.12 -33.56
CA GLY A 85 -11.95 1.07 -34.51
C GLY A 85 -11.18 -0.12 -33.93
N PHE A 86 -11.15 -0.31 -32.61
CA PHE A 86 -10.54 -1.51 -32.00
C PHE A 86 -11.35 -2.79 -32.27
N GLN A 87 -10.77 -3.72 -33.02
CA GLN A 87 -11.45 -4.95 -33.50
C GLN A 87 -11.41 -6.15 -32.52
N GLY A 88 -10.93 -5.95 -31.28
CA GLY A 88 -10.77 -7.02 -30.30
C GLY A 88 -11.89 -7.08 -29.25
N SER A 89 -12.07 -8.25 -28.62
CA SER A 89 -12.97 -8.37 -27.46
C SER A 89 -12.49 -7.52 -26.26
N GLN A 90 -13.39 -7.19 -25.33
CA GLN A 90 -13.07 -6.47 -24.08
C GLN A 90 -11.94 -7.14 -23.29
N ARG A 91 -11.92 -8.48 -23.25
CA ARG A 91 -10.86 -9.25 -22.60
C ARG A 91 -9.51 -9.11 -23.32
N THR A 92 -9.53 -9.00 -24.65
CA THR A 92 -8.32 -8.75 -25.46
C THR A 92 -7.81 -7.34 -25.22
N PHE A 93 -8.70 -6.34 -25.19
CA PHE A 93 -8.37 -4.95 -24.87
C PHE A 93 -7.67 -4.82 -23.52
N TYR A 94 -8.27 -5.38 -22.45
CA TYR A 94 -7.68 -5.30 -21.11
C TYR A 94 -6.29 -5.95 -21.05
N ARG A 95 -6.11 -7.08 -21.73
CA ARG A 95 -4.82 -7.76 -21.80
C ARG A 95 -3.76 -6.93 -22.52
N GLU A 96 -4.08 -6.32 -23.65
CA GLU A 96 -3.14 -5.46 -24.40
C GLU A 96 -2.84 -4.17 -23.64
N LEU A 97 -3.84 -3.55 -22.98
CA LEU A 97 -3.67 -2.38 -22.13
C LEU A 97 -2.74 -2.66 -20.94
N ILE A 98 -2.93 -3.78 -20.24
CA ILE A 98 -2.06 -4.22 -19.13
C ILE A 98 -0.63 -4.49 -19.64
N ARG A 99 -0.47 -5.13 -20.80
CA ARG A 99 0.86 -5.38 -21.40
C ARG A 99 1.57 -4.08 -21.77
N ARG A 100 0.86 -3.10 -22.34
CA ARG A 100 1.47 -1.82 -22.73
C ARG A 100 1.77 -0.92 -21.54
N ARG A 101 0.94 -0.93 -20.49
CA ARG A 101 1.27 -0.27 -19.22
C ARG A 101 2.54 -0.83 -18.58
N ARG A 102 2.79 -2.14 -18.73
CA ARG A 102 4.06 -2.76 -18.36
C ARG A 102 5.24 -2.38 -19.28
N LEU A 103 4.99 -2.10 -20.55
CA LEU A 103 6.04 -1.69 -21.50
C LEU A 103 6.42 -0.21 -21.37
N LEU A 104 5.49 0.67 -20.99
CA LEU A 104 5.77 2.08 -20.69
C LEU A 104 6.72 2.20 -19.47
N VAL A 105 6.47 1.40 -18.42
CA VAL A 105 7.38 1.28 -17.27
C VAL A 105 8.78 0.78 -17.66
N LEU A 106 8.92 0.03 -18.76
CA LEU A 106 10.23 -0.44 -19.27
C LEU A 106 10.91 0.57 -20.22
N ALA A 107 10.14 1.47 -20.85
CA ALA A 107 10.67 2.52 -21.72
C ALA A 107 11.27 3.67 -20.90
N ASP A 108 10.64 4.04 -19.78
CA ASP A 108 11.16 5.04 -18.84
C ASP A 108 12.49 4.62 -18.18
N CYS A 109 12.75 3.30 -18.09
CA CYS A 109 14.04 2.74 -17.64
C CYS A 109 15.15 2.79 -18.70
N ARG A 110 14.81 3.01 -19.98
CA ARG A 110 15.81 3.08 -21.08
C ARG A 110 16.27 4.51 -21.35
N GLU A 111 15.39 5.50 -21.20
CA GLU A 111 15.76 6.91 -21.37
C GLU A 111 16.67 7.41 -20.24
N THR A 112 16.51 6.86 -19.03
CA THR A 112 17.41 7.11 -17.88
C THR A 112 18.80 6.48 -18.00
N ASN A 113 19.02 5.55 -18.93
CA ASN A 113 20.32 4.87 -19.14
C ASN A 113 21.16 5.46 -20.29
N LEU A 114 20.69 6.49 -21.00
CA LEU A 114 21.40 7.07 -22.15
C LEU A 114 21.99 8.47 -21.88
N GLN A 115 21.87 8.99 -20.66
CA GLN A 115 22.43 10.30 -20.26
C GLN A 115 23.53 10.23 -19.19
N GLU A 116 23.99 9.05 -18.78
CA GLU A 116 25.26 8.94 -18.05
C GLU A 116 26.41 8.77 -19.05
N GLU A 117 26.95 9.93 -19.44
CA GLU A 117 28.20 10.13 -20.16
C GLU A 117 29.33 9.23 -19.61
N SER A 118 30.03 8.60 -20.55
CA SER A 118 31.25 7.82 -20.31
C SER A 118 32.36 8.66 -19.68
N PRO A 119 33.00 8.19 -18.60
CA PRO A 119 34.37 8.59 -18.28
C PRO A 119 35.35 7.70 -19.05
N GLN A 120 36.24 8.35 -19.80
CA GLN A 120 37.35 7.73 -20.51
C GLN A 120 38.27 6.96 -19.53
N ILE A 121 38.61 5.73 -19.88
CA ILE A 121 39.57 4.88 -19.15
C ILE A 121 40.98 5.19 -19.67
N PRO A 122 41.96 5.56 -18.81
CA PRO A 122 43.36 5.31 -19.09
C PRO A 122 43.68 3.87 -18.69
N SER A 123 44.18 3.11 -19.66
CA SER A 123 44.65 1.73 -19.56
C SER A 123 45.64 1.53 -18.41
N GLY A 124 45.37 0.54 -17.56
CA GLY A 124 46.30 0.13 -16.50
C GLY A 124 45.78 -1.06 -15.70
N THR A 125 46.07 -2.27 -16.19
CA THR A 125 46.27 -3.52 -15.43
C THR A 125 45.58 -3.67 -14.07
N SER A 126 44.46 -4.41 -14.04
CA SER A 126 44.34 -5.66 -13.28
C SER A 126 42.97 -6.29 -13.49
N ARG A 127 42.97 -7.53 -13.99
CA ARG A 127 41.79 -8.40 -14.08
C ARG A 127 41.39 -8.82 -12.67
N THR A 128 40.50 -8.06 -12.04
CA THR A 128 39.73 -8.56 -10.90
C THR A 128 38.39 -9.06 -11.45
N LEU A 129 38.14 -10.36 -11.26
CA LEU A 129 36.90 -11.06 -11.58
C LEU A 129 35.68 -10.15 -11.39
N ALA A 130 34.99 -9.82 -12.49
CA ALA A 130 33.72 -9.12 -12.44
C ALA A 130 32.75 -9.96 -11.60
N ARG A 131 32.52 -9.52 -10.36
CA ARG A 131 31.54 -10.08 -9.43
C ARG A 131 30.21 -10.11 -10.17
N ARG A 132 29.76 -11.33 -10.47
CA ARG A 132 28.42 -11.62 -11.00
C ARG A 132 27.44 -10.77 -10.20
N ARG A 133 26.63 -9.91 -10.85
CA ARG A 133 25.53 -9.20 -10.18
C ARG A 133 24.68 -10.28 -9.50
N GLU A 134 24.88 -10.44 -8.19
CA GLU A 134 24.12 -11.34 -7.35
C GLU A 134 22.68 -10.86 -7.45
N ARG A 135 21.85 -11.62 -8.18
CA ARG A 135 20.42 -11.36 -8.20
C ARG A 135 19.96 -11.44 -6.75
N THR A 136 19.29 -10.40 -6.27
CA THR A 136 18.71 -10.35 -4.93
C THR A 136 17.97 -11.65 -4.68
N PRO A 137 18.28 -12.41 -3.60
CA PRO A 137 17.62 -13.68 -3.36
C PRO A 137 16.11 -13.48 -3.22
N VAL A 138 15.34 -14.53 -3.49
CA VAL A 138 13.89 -14.54 -3.32
C VAL A 138 13.56 -15.40 -2.10
N LEU A 139 12.70 -14.89 -1.22
CA LEU A 139 12.26 -15.63 -0.04
C LEU A 139 11.35 -16.81 -0.43
N PRO A 140 11.55 -18.00 0.17
CA PRO A 140 10.79 -19.21 -0.17
C PRO A 140 9.31 -19.09 0.20
N GLN A 141 9.00 -18.50 1.36
CA GLN A 141 7.63 -18.33 1.84
C GLN A 141 7.12 -16.92 1.54
N ARG A 142 6.01 -16.86 0.80
CA ARG A 142 5.35 -15.60 0.44
C ARG A 142 4.44 -15.12 1.55
N VAL A 143 4.51 -13.83 1.83
CA VAL A 143 3.64 -13.15 2.78
C VAL A 143 2.94 -11.98 2.07
N ALA A 144 1.61 -12.04 2.04
CA ALA A 144 0.81 -10.96 1.48
C ALA A 144 0.81 -9.74 2.41
N PRO A 145 1.09 -8.53 1.89
CA PRO A 145 0.98 -7.31 2.69
C PRO A 145 -0.50 -7.02 2.99
N ILE A 146 -0.76 -6.47 4.19
CA ILE A 146 -2.08 -5.98 4.58
C ILE A 146 -2.20 -4.51 4.18
N ALA A 147 -3.38 -4.11 3.70
CA ALA A 147 -3.61 -2.71 3.33
C ALA A 147 -3.45 -1.79 4.54
N GLY A 148 -2.58 -0.79 4.42
CA GLY A 148 -2.22 0.15 5.46
C GLY A 148 -1.13 -0.36 6.42
N GLU A 149 -0.62 -1.58 6.27
CA GLU A 149 0.37 -2.18 7.19
C GLU A 149 1.66 -1.37 7.29
N THR A 150 2.18 -1.22 8.51
CA THR A 150 3.46 -0.54 8.71
C THR A 150 4.60 -1.34 8.09
N LEU A 151 5.64 -0.66 7.60
CA LEU A 151 6.80 -1.34 7.05
C LEU A 151 7.45 -2.28 8.07
N SER A 152 7.57 -1.83 9.32
CA SER A 152 8.15 -2.62 10.42
C SER A 152 7.38 -3.92 10.67
N SER A 153 6.05 -3.89 10.67
CA SER A 153 5.22 -5.08 10.85
C SER A 153 5.33 -6.03 9.66
N TYR A 154 5.30 -5.49 8.44
CA TYR A 154 5.47 -6.31 7.24
C TYR A 154 6.85 -7.01 7.22
N LEU A 155 7.92 -6.27 7.52
CA LEU A 155 9.28 -6.81 7.61
C LEU A 155 9.39 -7.89 8.71
N ALA A 156 8.79 -7.69 9.87
CA ALA A 156 8.75 -8.69 10.93
C ALA A 156 8.05 -9.99 10.47
N ARG A 157 6.90 -9.86 9.81
CA ARG A 157 6.13 -11.01 9.31
C ARG A 157 6.85 -11.79 8.21
N ILE A 158 7.47 -11.11 7.25
CA ILE A 158 8.24 -11.81 6.20
C ILE A 158 9.45 -12.53 6.80
N SER A 159 10.09 -11.94 7.82
CA SER A 159 11.22 -12.54 8.53
C SER A 159 10.77 -13.80 9.26
N GLN A 160 9.73 -13.70 10.10
CA GLN A 160 9.18 -14.82 10.85
C GLN A 160 8.73 -15.97 9.96
N ALA A 161 8.01 -15.67 8.86
CA ALA A 161 7.52 -16.69 7.92
C ALA A 161 8.63 -17.44 7.18
N ASN A 162 9.83 -16.87 7.10
CA ASN A 162 10.99 -17.45 6.45
C ASN A 162 12.08 -17.91 7.44
N HIS A 163 11.78 -17.91 8.75
CA HIS A 163 12.73 -18.26 9.82
C HIS A 163 14.00 -17.41 9.81
N LEU A 164 13.85 -16.11 9.50
CA LEU A 164 14.90 -15.12 9.53
C LEU A 164 14.63 -14.08 10.62
N THR A 165 15.67 -13.37 11.01
CA THR A 165 15.59 -12.14 11.78
C THR A 165 15.36 -10.94 10.85
N VAL A 166 14.81 -9.85 11.40
CA VAL A 166 14.63 -8.60 10.65
C VAL A 166 15.99 -8.07 10.16
N SER A 167 17.04 -8.19 10.97
CA SER A 167 18.40 -7.76 10.61
C SER A 167 18.96 -8.52 9.41
N GLU A 168 18.73 -9.83 9.30
CA GLU A 168 19.16 -10.63 8.14
C GLU A 168 18.42 -10.23 6.86
N VAL A 169 17.12 -9.92 6.96
CA VAL A 169 16.34 -9.40 5.83
C VAL A 169 16.81 -8.01 5.42
N LEU A 170 17.12 -7.14 6.38
CA LEU A 170 17.65 -5.80 6.11
C LEU A 170 19.05 -5.84 5.48
N ALA A 171 19.88 -6.83 5.81
CA ALA A 171 21.24 -6.96 5.28
C ALA A 171 21.28 -7.21 3.76
N VAL A 172 20.22 -7.79 3.19
CA VAL A 172 20.10 -8.05 1.73
C VAL A 172 19.29 -6.98 1.00
N LEU A 173 18.66 -6.07 1.72
CA LEU A 173 17.87 -4.97 1.18
C LEU A 173 18.68 -3.67 1.13
N PRO A 174 18.28 -2.70 0.28
CA PRO A 174 18.91 -1.37 0.27
C PRO A 174 18.96 -0.72 1.66
N THR A 175 20.03 0.01 1.96
CA THR A 175 20.22 0.74 3.23
C THR A 175 19.08 1.71 3.56
N TRP A 176 18.30 2.10 2.53
CA TRP A 176 17.02 2.78 2.65
C TRP A 176 16.13 2.19 3.74
N PHE A 177 16.02 0.86 3.83
CA PHE A 177 15.16 0.19 4.79
C PHE A 177 15.63 0.40 6.21
N SER A 178 16.93 0.19 6.50
CA SER A 178 17.50 0.41 7.82
C SER A 178 17.35 1.86 8.27
N THR A 179 17.55 2.83 7.36
CA THR A 179 17.34 4.25 7.66
C THR A 179 15.86 4.56 7.91
N LYS A 180 14.95 3.95 7.13
CA LYS A 180 13.52 4.17 7.22
C LYS A 180 12.93 3.58 8.51
N THR A 181 13.32 2.36 8.89
CA THR A 181 12.83 1.69 10.11
C THR A 181 13.30 2.36 11.39
N ASN A 182 14.39 3.12 11.34
CA ASN A 182 14.87 3.93 12.46
C ASN A 182 14.12 5.26 12.61
N ASN A 183 13.27 5.61 11.64
CA ASN A 183 12.41 6.79 11.76
C ASN A 183 11.15 6.44 12.56
N LEU A 184 10.76 7.32 13.49
CA LEU A 184 9.57 7.15 14.31
C LEU A 184 8.28 7.24 13.48
N ASP A 185 8.30 7.96 12.36
CA ASP A 185 7.18 8.06 11.44
C ASP A 185 7.40 7.22 10.18
N ASP A 186 6.75 6.06 10.15
CA ASP A 186 6.77 5.13 9.02
C ASP A 186 6.29 5.78 7.70
N ARG A 187 5.47 6.84 7.78
CA ARG A 187 4.95 7.55 6.61
C ARG A 187 5.84 8.69 6.17
N ALA A 188 6.61 9.29 7.07
CA ALA A 188 7.49 10.40 6.74
C ALA A 188 8.55 9.97 5.71
N GLN A 189 8.47 10.51 4.51
CA GLN A 189 9.47 10.28 3.48
C GLN A 189 10.45 11.46 3.47
N HIS A 190 11.56 11.28 4.19
CA HIS A 190 12.63 12.27 4.21
C HIS A 190 13.13 12.52 2.78
N HIS A 191 13.45 13.76 2.42
CA HIS A 191 13.86 14.14 1.06
C HIS A 191 15.05 13.30 0.54
N MET A 192 15.95 12.88 1.43
CA MET A 192 17.06 11.97 1.10
C MET A 192 16.64 10.53 0.78
N LEU A 193 15.47 10.10 1.26
CA LEU A 193 14.90 8.77 1.03
C LEU A 193 13.99 8.73 -0.20
N ALA A 194 13.50 9.88 -0.70
CA ALA A 194 12.56 9.93 -1.81
C ALA A 194 13.16 9.39 -3.13
N PRO A 195 14.37 9.80 -3.58
CA PRO A 195 14.96 9.27 -4.82
C PRO A 195 15.23 7.76 -4.74
N ALA A 196 15.57 7.26 -3.56
CA ALA A 196 15.92 5.86 -3.32
C ALA A 196 14.70 4.95 -3.06
N ALA A 197 13.51 5.51 -2.79
CA ALA A 197 12.34 4.73 -2.42
C ALA A 197 11.81 3.86 -3.57
N THR A 198 11.88 4.35 -4.81
CA THR A 198 11.45 3.58 -5.98
C THR A 198 12.31 2.34 -6.16
N HIS A 199 13.64 2.47 -6.00
CA HIS A 199 14.56 1.34 -6.04
C HIS A 199 14.31 0.38 -4.87
N ALA A 200 14.19 0.91 -3.64
CA ALA A 200 13.89 0.12 -2.45
C ALA A 200 12.60 -0.70 -2.58
N LEU A 201 11.55 -0.10 -3.14
CA LEU A 201 10.27 -0.77 -3.43
C LEU A 201 10.43 -1.93 -4.40
N HIS A 202 11.23 -1.77 -5.46
CA HIS A 202 11.48 -2.83 -6.44
C HIS A 202 12.29 -3.98 -5.84
N GLU A 203 13.29 -3.69 -5.02
CA GLU A 203 14.09 -4.72 -4.34
C GLU A 203 13.25 -5.52 -3.33
N LEU A 204 12.39 -4.86 -2.54
CA LEU A 204 11.47 -5.57 -1.65
C LEU A 204 10.43 -6.39 -2.42
N ALA A 205 9.91 -5.87 -3.53
CA ALA A 205 8.99 -6.61 -4.39
C ALA A 205 9.65 -7.87 -4.95
N HIS A 206 10.92 -7.77 -5.37
CA HIS A 206 11.70 -8.90 -5.85
C HIS A 206 11.92 -9.94 -4.74
N LEU A 207 12.40 -9.50 -3.58
CA LEU A 207 12.68 -10.37 -2.42
C LEU A 207 11.43 -11.16 -1.99
N THR A 208 10.27 -10.51 -1.96
CA THR A 208 9.01 -11.10 -1.48
C THR A 208 8.19 -11.80 -2.57
N SER A 209 8.65 -11.81 -3.83
CA SER A 209 7.87 -12.26 -4.99
C SER A 209 6.50 -11.55 -5.11
N THR A 210 6.44 -10.26 -4.78
CA THR A 210 5.25 -9.43 -4.90
C THR A 210 5.43 -8.39 -6.01
N THR A 211 4.45 -7.50 -6.17
CA THR A 211 4.53 -6.43 -7.18
C THR A 211 4.82 -5.09 -6.51
N PRO A 212 5.68 -4.23 -7.09
CA PRO A 212 5.94 -2.89 -6.58
C PRO A 212 4.65 -2.09 -6.36
N VAL A 213 3.70 -2.17 -7.30
CA VAL A 213 2.39 -1.49 -7.20
C VAL A 213 1.58 -1.99 -6.01
N GLY A 214 1.52 -3.30 -5.79
CA GLY A 214 0.81 -3.89 -4.66
C GLY A 214 1.42 -3.47 -3.31
N LEU A 215 2.75 -3.46 -3.21
CA LEU A 215 3.45 -2.98 -2.03
C LEU A 215 3.25 -1.48 -1.80
N ALA A 216 3.34 -0.65 -2.83
CA ALA A 216 3.11 0.79 -2.71
C ALA A 216 1.68 1.13 -2.27
N HIS A 217 0.69 0.35 -2.68
CA HIS A 217 -0.69 0.50 -2.23
C HIS A 217 -0.92 -0.01 -0.81
N ALA A 218 -0.23 -1.08 -0.41
CA ALA A 218 -0.44 -1.71 0.88
C ALA A 218 0.37 -1.04 2.00
N LEU A 219 1.60 -0.63 1.71
CA LEU A 219 2.57 -0.12 2.69
C LEU A 219 2.67 1.41 2.58
N PRO A 220 2.18 2.16 3.59
CA PRO A 220 2.24 3.61 3.59
C PRO A 220 3.66 4.18 3.47
N ALA A 221 4.68 3.42 3.86
CA ALA A 221 6.09 3.81 3.78
C ALA A 221 6.60 4.18 2.38
N PHE A 222 5.92 3.73 1.32
CA PHE A 222 6.25 4.04 -0.08
C PHE A 222 5.25 4.99 -0.75
N GLY A 223 4.18 5.39 -0.05
CA GLY A 223 3.04 6.11 -0.61
C GLY A 223 3.09 7.63 -0.39
N THR A 224 2.45 8.35 -1.32
CA THR A 224 2.53 9.82 -1.50
C THR A 224 1.25 10.56 -1.11
N GLY A 225 0.54 10.09 -0.08
CA GLY A 225 -0.78 10.63 0.27
C GLY A 225 -0.76 11.63 1.42
N GLU A 226 -1.09 12.90 1.15
CA GLU A 226 -1.39 13.95 2.15
C GLU A 226 -2.74 13.76 2.87
N SER A 227 -3.43 12.63 2.65
CA SER A 227 -4.68 12.35 3.35
C SER A 227 -4.38 12.05 4.82
N PRO A 228 -5.11 12.69 5.75
CA PRO A 228 -4.89 12.47 7.16
C PRO A 228 -5.24 11.02 7.51
N VAL A 229 -4.33 10.37 8.23
CA VAL A 229 -4.48 8.99 8.70
C VAL A 229 -4.30 8.93 10.20
N ARG A 230 -4.73 7.81 10.79
CA ARG A 230 -4.43 7.47 12.19
C ARG A 230 -3.77 6.09 12.25
N ALA A 231 -2.95 5.90 13.27
CA ALA A 231 -2.43 4.59 13.64
C ALA A 231 -3.49 3.78 14.40
N THR A 232 -3.64 2.52 14.05
CA THR A 232 -4.57 1.56 14.67
C THR A 232 -4.04 0.14 14.39
N THR A 233 -4.83 -0.89 14.66
CA THR A 233 -4.56 -2.26 14.20
C THR A 233 -5.58 -2.71 13.16
N ALA A 234 -5.20 -3.65 12.30
CA ALA A 234 -6.09 -4.20 11.30
C ALA A 234 -7.24 -4.96 11.98
N CYS A 235 -8.41 -4.99 11.32
CA CYS A 235 -9.55 -5.75 11.82
C CYS A 235 -9.15 -7.21 12.12
N HIS A 236 -9.27 -7.63 13.38
CA HIS A 236 -8.83 -8.95 13.83
C HIS A 236 -9.55 -10.11 13.10
N ARG A 237 -10.80 -9.91 12.67
CA ARG A 237 -11.51 -10.89 11.82
C ARG A 237 -10.99 -10.95 10.38
N CYS A 238 -10.57 -9.81 9.81
CA CYS A 238 -9.92 -9.78 8.50
C CYS A 238 -8.59 -10.52 8.56
N THR A 239 -7.76 -10.24 9.56
CA THR A 239 -6.44 -10.86 9.72
C THR A 239 -6.54 -12.34 10.07
N ALA A 240 -7.51 -12.73 10.91
CA ALA A 240 -7.78 -14.14 11.21
C ALA A 240 -8.15 -14.95 9.96
N SER A 241 -8.88 -14.35 9.00
CA SER A 241 -9.17 -15.01 7.72
C SER A 241 -7.94 -15.28 6.84
N LEU A 242 -6.83 -14.60 7.14
CA LEU A 242 -5.50 -14.80 6.53
C LEU A 242 -4.59 -15.67 7.41
N GLY A 243 -5.10 -16.26 8.50
CA GLY A 243 -4.33 -17.07 9.44
C GLY A 243 -3.50 -16.26 10.45
N LEU A 244 -3.68 -14.95 10.53
CA LEU A 244 -2.91 -14.06 11.40
C LEU A 244 -3.69 -13.76 12.68
N ARG A 245 -3.11 -14.10 13.83
CA ARG A 245 -3.73 -13.95 15.15
C ARG A 245 -3.25 -12.73 15.92
N GLU A 246 -2.05 -12.25 15.60
CA GLU A 246 -1.46 -11.08 16.24
C GLU A 246 -2.05 -9.78 15.67
N PRO A 247 -2.13 -8.72 16.50
CA PRO A 247 -2.59 -7.41 16.04
C PRO A 247 -1.59 -6.83 15.03
N ILE A 248 -2.06 -6.53 13.83
CA ILE A 248 -1.22 -5.95 12.77
C ILE A 248 -1.38 -4.43 12.78
N PRO A 249 -0.35 -3.63 13.13
CA PRO A 249 -0.44 -2.19 13.09
C PRO A 249 -0.62 -1.70 11.65
N VAL A 250 -1.57 -0.79 11.47
CA VAL A 250 -1.92 -0.20 10.18
C VAL A 250 -2.18 1.30 10.31
N HIS A 251 -1.92 2.03 9.22
CA HIS A 251 -2.41 3.39 9.01
C HIS A 251 -3.66 3.35 8.14
N LEU A 252 -4.80 3.77 8.69
CA LEU A 252 -6.03 3.95 7.92
C LEU A 252 -6.43 5.42 7.89
N PRO A 253 -7.17 5.85 6.86
CA PRO A 253 -7.75 7.19 6.82
C PRO A 253 -8.54 7.51 8.10
N ILE A 254 -8.44 8.74 8.61
CA ILE A 254 -9.08 9.11 9.90
C ILE A 254 -10.59 8.84 9.90
N HIS A 255 -11.26 9.05 8.78
CA HIS A 255 -12.69 8.82 8.62
C HIS A 255 -13.09 7.33 8.55
N HIS A 256 -12.13 6.41 8.48
CA HIS A 256 -12.36 4.97 8.45
C HIS A 256 -12.26 4.40 9.87
N LYS A 257 -13.40 4.40 10.57
CA LYS A 257 -13.52 3.97 11.96
C LYS A 257 -14.17 2.59 12.12
N VAL A 258 -14.83 2.06 11.09
CA VAL A 258 -15.52 0.76 11.14
C VAL A 258 -15.09 -0.17 10.02
N CYS A 259 -14.73 -1.41 10.36
CA CYS A 259 -14.63 -2.48 9.40
C CYS A 259 -16.03 -2.93 8.97
N THR A 260 -16.51 -2.40 7.86
CA THR A 260 -17.88 -2.66 7.36
C THR A 260 -18.13 -4.12 6.97
N ARG A 261 -17.07 -4.88 6.64
CA ARG A 261 -17.18 -6.32 6.35
C ARG A 261 -17.56 -7.14 7.58
N HIS A 262 -17.10 -6.74 8.76
CA HIS A 262 -17.21 -7.54 9.98
C HIS A 262 -18.01 -6.88 11.10
N GLY A 263 -18.44 -5.62 10.92
CA GLY A 263 -19.14 -4.86 11.94
C GLY A 263 -18.27 -4.63 13.17
N ILE A 264 -17.03 -4.20 12.97
CA ILE A 264 -16.06 -3.98 14.06
C ILE A 264 -15.63 -2.52 14.10
N TRP A 265 -15.71 -1.89 15.27
CA TRP A 265 -15.10 -0.60 15.54
C TRP A 265 -13.59 -0.75 15.63
N LEU A 266 -12.89 0.03 14.81
CA LEU A 266 -11.43 0.08 14.75
C LEU A 266 -10.95 1.19 15.69
N SER A 267 -10.80 0.82 16.96
CA SER A 267 -10.28 1.66 18.04
C SER A 267 -8.86 2.16 17.72
N ASP A 268 -8.42 3.19 18.44
CA ASP A 268 -7.07 3.74 18.23
C ASP A 268 -6.01 2.78 18.82
N LEU A 269 -4.74 3.02 18.48
CA LEU A 269 -3.66 2.09 18.81
C LEU A 269 -3.55 1.86 20.33
N GLY A 270 -3.55 0.59 20.74
CA GLY A 270 -3.50 0.18 22.16
C GLY A 270 -4.86 -0.18 22.75
N GLU A 271 -5.96 0.21 22.10
CA GLU A 271 -7.30 -0.16 22.54
C GLU A 271 -7.85 -1.38 21.79
N PRO A 272 -8.66 -2.23 22.46
CA PRO A 272 -9.32 -3.34 21.82
C PRO A 272 -10.40 -2.87 20.86
N HIS A 273 -10.54 -3.56 19.73
CA HIS A 273 -11.62 -3.35 18.78
C HIS A 273 -12.97 -3.81 19.34
N LEU A 274 -14.04 -3.04 19.07
CA LEU A 274 -15.38 -3.32 19.58
C LEU A 274 -16.24 -4.05 18.55
N ASP A 275 -16.99 -5.07 18.97
CA ASP A 275 -18.03 -5.72 18.17
C ASP A 275 -19.29 -4.84 18.13
N LEU A 276 -19.70 -4.44 16.92
CA LEU A 276 -20.83 -3.56 16.66
C LEU A 276 -22.11 -4.33 16.26
N SER A 277 -22.13 -5.66 16.33
CA SER A 277 -23.30 -6.46 15.94
C SER A 277 -24.59 -6.07 16.68
N ILE A 278 -24.48 -5.53 17.89
CA ILE A 278 -25.63 -5.04 18.67
C ILE A 278 -26.13 -3.65 18.22
N CYS A 279 -25.30 -2.86 17.52
CA CYS A 279 -25.60 -1.50 17.04
C CYS A 279 -25.24 -1.36 15.54
N PRO A 280 -25.98 -2.01 14.62
CA PRO A 280 -25.66 -2.02 13.19
C PRO A 280 -25.77 -0.64 12.52
N GLU A 281 -26.47 0.32 13.12
CA GLU A 281 -26.55 1.71 12.66
C GLU A 281 -25.18 2.38 12.62
N ILE A 282 -24.22 1.98 13.47
CA ILE A 282 -22.84 2.48 13.46
C ILE A 282 -22.11 2.05 12.18
N THR A 283 -22.32 0.80 11.76
CA THR A 283 -21.79 0.31 10.48
C THR A 283 -22.46 1.00 9.30
N THR A 284 -23.76 1.29 9.42
CA THR A 284 -24.52 2.03 8.40
C THR A 284 -24.01 3.47 8.26
N ALA A 285 -23.66 4.13 9.36
CA ALA A 285 -23.04 5.45 9.37
C ALA A 285 -21.70 5.45 8.64
N GLN A 286 -20.85 4.43 8.85
CA GLN A 286 -19.59 4.29 8.10
C GLN A 286 -19.84 4.16 6.60
N HIS A 287 -20.85 3.39 6.17
CA HIS A 287 -21.24 3.35 4.76
C HIS A 287 -21.68 4.73 4.25
N GLY A 288 -22.40 5.50 5.08
CA GLY A 288 -22.74 6.90 4.80
C GLY A 288 -21.51 7.77 4.58
N ALA A 289 -20.55 7.72 5.50
CA ALA A 289 -19.26 8.40 5.39
C ALA A 289 -18.53 8.04 4.08
N SER A 290 -18.48 6.75 3.72
CA SER A 290 -17.88 6.28 2.47
C SER A 290 -18.63 6.77 1.22
N ARG A 291 -19.95 7.02 1.29
CA ARG A 291 -20.71 7.63 0.20
C ARG A 291 -20.38 9.12 0.03
N LEU A 292 -20.15 9.85 1.13
CA LEU A 292 -19.75 11.26 1.08
C LEU A 292 -18.43 11.45 0.33
N LEU A 293 -17.49 10.50 0.46
CA LEU A 293 -16.22 10.52 -0.26
C LEU A 293 -16.33 10.42 -1.79
N ARG A 294 -17.53 10.11 -2.33
CA ARG A 294 -17.78 10.17 -3.77
C ARG A 294 -17.94 11.60 -4.27
N ARG A 295 -18.18 12.55 -3.36
CA ARG A 295 -18.48 13.96 -3.66
C ARG A 295 -17.53 14.94 -2.98
N PHE A 296 -16.94 14.54 -1.86
CA PHE A 296 -16.08 15.38 -1.03
C PHE A 296 -14.72 14.72 -0.81
N THR A 297 -13.69 15.52 -0.56
CA THR A 297 -12.34 15.01 -0.29
C THR A 297 -12.24 14.40 1.11
N PRO A 298 -11.29 13.49 1.36
CA PRO A 298 -11.02 12.96 2.70
C PRO A 298 -10.77 14.04 3.75
N GLN A 299 -10.07 15.12 3.38
CA GLN A 299 -9.78 16.26 4.25
C GLN A 299 -11.05 17.01 4.65
N GLN A 300 -11.94 17.28 3.69
CA GLN A 300 -13.24 17.93 3.95
C GLN A 300 -14.10 17.10 4.90
N LEU A 301 -14.19 15.79 4.65
CA LEU A 301 -14.95 14.89 5.53
C LEU A 301 -14.33 14.82 6.92
N THR A 302 -13.00 14.81 7.03
CA THR A 302 -12.30 14.75 8.31
C THR A 302 -12.57 16.02 9.12
N LEU A 303 -12.44 17.19 8.49
CA LEU A 303 -12.73 18.47 9.13
C LEU A 303 -14.20 18.56 9.57
N ALA A 304 -15.14 18.24 8.67
CA ALA A 304 -16.56 18.27 8.99
C ALA A 304 -16.93 17.30 10.13
N HIS A 305 -16.32 16.11 10.16
CA HIS A 305 -16.49 15.15 11.25
C HIS A 305 -15.90 15.66 12.56
N GLN A 306 -14.71 16.26 12.56
CA GLN A 306 -14.11 16.84 13.76
C GLN A 306 -14.99 17.97 14.32
N THR A 307 -15.43 18.89 13.49
CA THR A 307 -16.36 19.96 13.89
C THR A 307 -17.69 19.39 14.41
N ALA A 308 -18.19 18.31 13.80
CA ALA A 308 -19.40 17.64 14.27
C ALA A 308 -19.21 16.98 15.65
N VAL A 309 -18.06 16.35 15.90
CA VAL A 309 -17.73 15.77 17.22
C VAL A 309 -17.53 16.86 18.28
N GLU A 310 -16.94 18.00 17.94
CA GLU A 310 -16.79 19.14 18.87
C GLU A 310 -18.13 19.82 19.17
N ALA A 311 -19.05 19.85 18.20
CA ALA A 311 -20.41 20.33 18.39
C ALA A 311 -21.25 19.38 19.26
N VAL A 312 -20.84 18.11 19.36
CA VAL A 312 -21.40 17.15 20.30
C VAL A 312 -20.82 17.45 21.69
N PRO A 313 -21.66 17.71 22.72
CA PRO A 313 -21.18 17.96 24.06
C PRO A 313 -20.28 16.80 24.56
N PRO A 314 -19.14 17.08 25.22
CA PRO A 314 -18.29 16.04 25.76
C PRO A 314 -19.06 15.18 26.77
N TRP A 315 -18.81 13.87 26.70
CA TRP A 315 -19.55 12.82 27.41
C TRP A 315 -19.00 12.56 28.83
N PRO A 316 -19.78 12.74 29.92
CA PRO A 316 -20.62 13.88 30.24
C PRO A 316 -20.05 14.73 31.40
N ALA A 317 -20.39 16.03 31.40
CA ALA A 317 -20.43 16.86 32.62
C ALA A 317 -21.77 16.77 33.39
N SER A 318 -22.85 16.25 32.77
CA SER A 318 -24.13 15.93 33.44
C SER A 318 -24.95 14.85 32.68
N PRO A 319 -25.50 13.81 33.35
CA PRO A 319 -26.29 12.73 32.73
C PRO A 319 -27.61 13.16 32.06
N ALA A 320 -28.16 14.33 32.39
CA ALA A 320 -29.45 14.80 31.88
C ALA A 320 -29.38 15.43 30.47
N ALA A 321 -28.17 15.74 29.97
CA ALA A 321 -27.94 16.40 28.68
C ALA A 321 -27.69 15.42 27.52
N VAL A 322 -27.66 14.12 27.80
CA VAL A 322 -27.32 13.10 26.80
C VAL A 322 -28.58 12.62 26.07
N PRO A 323 -28.63 12.67 24.73
CA PRO A 323 -29.71 12.05 23.97
C PRO A 323 -29.89 10.57 24.31
N ASN A 324 -31.13 10.15 24.55
CA ASN A 324 -31.44 8.79 25.00
C ASN A 324 -30.88 7.69 24.07
N HIS A 325 -30.84 7.95 22.77
CA HIS A 325 -30.31 6.99 21.79
C HIS A 325 -28.80 6.81 21.91
N TRP A 326 -28.02 7.83 22.27
CA TRP A 326 -26.58 7.66 22.53
C TRP A 326 -26.35 6.82 23.78
N ARG A 327 -27.09 7.11 24.85
CA ARG A 327 -27.03 6.34 26.10
C ARG A 327 -27.40 4.88 25.87
N TYR A 328 -28.43 4.61 25.07
CA TYR A 328 -28.82 3.27 24.69
C TYR A 328 -27.68 2.54 23.96
N ARG A 329 -27.12 3.14 22.90
CA ARG A 329 -26.00 2.54 22.14
C ARG A 329 -24.79 2.29 23.05
N LEU A 330 -24.42 3.25 23.89
CA LEU A 330 -23.28 3.09 24.81
C LEU A 330 -23.47 1.87 25.70
N LEU A 331 -24.60 1.82 26.43
CA LEU A 331 -24.88 0.73 27.37
C LEU A 331 -24.98 -0.62 26.66
N ALA A 332 -25.58 -0.65 25.46
CA ALA A 332 -25.67 -1.86 24.65
C ALA A 332 -24.28 -2.34 24.21
N LEU A 333 -23.43 -1.43 23.72
CA LEU A 333 -22.06 -1.77 23.33
C LEU A 333 -21.23 -2.25 24.52
N GLN A 334 -21.28 -1.54 25.65
CA GLN A 334 -20.57 -1.91 26.88
C GLN A 334 -21.00 -3.30 27.36
N ALA A 335 -22.32 -3.54 27.48
CA ALA A 335 -22.82 -4.84 27.92
C ALA A 335 -22.39 -5.98 26.99
N HIS A 336 -22.49 -5.79 25.67
CA HIS A 336 -22.17 -6.79 24.65
C HIS A 336 -20.67 -7.12 24.55
N ASN A 337 -19.81 -6.10 24.69
CA ASN A 337 -18.36 -6.28 24.59
C ASN A 337 -17.74 -6.69 25.93
N HIS A 338 -18.34 -6.29 27.05
CA HIS A 338 -17.95 -6.77 28.37
C HIS A 338 -18.14 -8.28 28.51
N GLN A 339 -19.22 -8.84 27.97
CA GLN A 339 -19.42 -10.30 27.89
C GLN A 339 -18.31 -11.02 27.10
N ARG A 340 -17.54 -10.31 26.27
CA ARG A 340 -16.38 -10.82 25.53
C ARG A 340 -15.04 -10.50 26.20
N GLY A 341 -15.06 -9.99 27.43
CA GLY A 341 -13.86 -9.68 28.21
C GLY A 341 -13.21 -8.32 27.89
N ILE A 342 -13.91 -7.43 27.17
CA ILE A 342 -13.41 -6.07 26.90
C ILE A 342 -13.79 -5.15 28.08
N PRO A 343 -12.87 -4.35 28.63
CA PRO A 343 -13.18 -3.35 29.66
C PRO A 343 -14.26 -2.37 29.18
N THR A 344 -14.98 -1.72 30.11
CA THR A 344 -16.12 -0.82 29.78
C THR A 344 -15.78 0.67 29.87
N ASP A 345 -14.63 0.99 30.45
CA ASP A 345 -14.11 2.33 30.73
C ASP A 345 -13.32 2.95 29.54
N LEU A 346 -13.49 2.39 28.34
CA LEU A 346 -12.78 2.83 27.14
C LEU A 346 -13.51 3.98 26.43
N ASP A 347 -12.76 5.02 26.05
CA ASP A 347 -13.28 6.16 25.27
C ASP A 347 -13.87 5.72 23.92
N ALA A 348 -13.36 4.61 23.35
CA ALA A 348 -13.90 4.02 22.13
C ALA A 348 -15.41 3.76 22.17
N TYR A 349 -16.00 3.43 23.33
CA TYR A 349 -17.45 3.22 23.42
C TYR A 349 -18.22 4.52 23.20
N ALA A 350 -17.78 5.62 23.81
CA ALA A 350 -18.42 6.93 23.64
C ALA A 350 -18.29 7.40 22.19
N HIS A 351 -17.08 7.28 21.61
CA HIS A 351 -16.85 7.61 20.21
C HIS A 351 -17.71 6.78 19.26
N ALA A 352 -17.83 5.47 19.48
CA ALA A 352 -18.67 4.59 18.67
C ALA A 352 -20.17 4.92 18.79
N ALA A 353 -20.63 5.22 20.00
CA ALA A 353 -22.03 5.56 20.27
C ALA A 353 -22.46 6.88 19.61
N ILE A 354 -21.58 7.87 19.56
CA ILE A 354 -21.83 9.20 18.97
C ILE A 354 -21.67 9.18 17.45
N TYR A 355 -20.87 8.26 16.91
CA TYR A 355 -20.45 8.25 15.50
C TYR A 355 -21.58 8.41 14.45
N PRO A 356 -22.74 7.74 14.56
CA PRO A 356 -23.84 7.94 13.61
C PRO A 356 -24.28 9.40 13.48
N ASP A 357 -24.50 10.04 14.61
CA ASP A 357 -24.96 11.43 14.70
C ASP A 357 -23.88 12.40 14.23
N ALA A 358 -22.61 12.15 14.58
CA ALA A 358 -21.49 12.94 14.08
C ALA A 358 -21.40 12.90 12.55
N ILE A 359 -21.66 11.73 11.93
CA ILE A 359 -21.68 11.61 10.46
C ILE A 359 -22.89 12.32 9.84
N GLU A 360 -24.06 12.27 10.46
CA GLU A 360 -25.24 12.99 9.99
C GLU A 360 -25.03 14.52 10.05
N LEU A 361 -24.48 15.03 11.16
CA LEU A 361 -24.10 16.43 11.30
C LEU A 361 -23.03 16.85 10.28
N ALA A 362 -22.00 16.03 10.10
CA ALA A 362 -20.95 16.28 9.09
C ALA A 362 -21.55 16.31 7.67
N ALA A 363 -22.45 15.39 7.34
CA ALA A 363 -23.13 15.36 6.05
C ALA A 363 -23.97 16.62 5.82
N ALA A 364 -24.70 17.07 6.83
CA ALA A 364 -25.51 18.30 6.76
C ALA A 364 -24.62 19.55 6.60
N ALA A 365 -23.49 19.62 7.30
CA ALA A 365 -22.53 20.72 7.16
C ALA A 365 -21.93 20.78 5.74
N LEU A 366 -21.50 19.62 5.21
CA LEU A 366 -20.98 19.52 3.85
C LEU A 366 -22.04 19.86 2.79
N ALA A 367 -23.32 19.56 3.04
CA ALA A 367 -24.41 19.89 2.14
C ALA A 367 -24.77 21.39 2.11
N LYS A 368 -24.53 22.14 3.20
CA LYS A 368 -24.75 23.60 3.29
C LYS A 368 -23.66 24.41 2.58
N HIS A 369 -22.47 23.84 2.43
CA HIS A 369 -21.36 24.44 1.70
C HIS A 369 -20.91 23.53 0.54
N PRO A 370 -21.78 23.28 -0.47
CA PRO A 370 -21.37 22.56 -1.66
C PRO A 370 -20.33 23.42 -2.39
N HIS A 371 -19.22 22.80 -2.80
CA HIS A 371 -18.05 23.43 -3.42
C HIS A 371 -18.31 24.72 -4.23
N ASP A 372 -17.59 25.78 -3.87
CA ASP A 372 -17.21 26.88 -4.76
C ASP A 372 -15.74 26.63 -5.17
N PRO A 373 -15.44 26.30 -6.45
CA PRO A 373 -14.10 25.89 -6.89
C PRO A 373 -13.06 27.02 -6.84
N ALA A 374 -13.45 28.27 -6.57
CA ALA A 374 -12.57 29.44 -6.60
C ALA A 374 -11.75 29.68 -5.31
N ARG A 375 -11.99 28.94 -4.22
CA ARG A 375 -11.33 29.21 -2.92
C ARG A 375 -10.12 28.34 -2.60
N SER A 376 -9.63 27.54 -3.57
CA SER A 376 -8.46 26.66 -3.39
C SER A 376 -7.15 27.24 -3.93
N THR A 377 -7.07 28.57 -4.13
CA THR A 377 -5.81 29.26 -4.39
C THR A 377 -5.64 30.39 -3.40
N GLY A 378 -4.66 30.25 -2.51
CA GLY A 378 -3.99 31.38 -1.86
C GLY A 378 -4.69 31.97 -0.64
N GLU A 379 -4.04 31.73 0.49
CA GLU A 379 -3.84 32.69 1.58
C GLU A 379 -4.92 32.92 2.65
N ASN A 380 -4.39 32.86 3.88
CA ASN A 380 -4.84 33.44 5.13
C ASN A 380 -5.95 32.71 5.91
N SER A 381 -5.50 31.77 6.76
CA SER A 381 -5.94 31.78 8.16
C SER A 381 -4.74 31.51 9.08
N PRO A 382 -4.38 32.44 9.99
CA PRO A 382 -3.31 32.23 10.96
C PRO A 382 -3.81 31.33 12.09
N HIS A 383 -2.88 30.69 12.80
CA HIS A 383 -3.05 29.78 13.95
C HIS A 383 -3.16 28.28 13.62
N LEU A 384 -1.99 27.70 13.33
CA LEU A 384 -1.57 26.44 13.93
C LEU A 384 -0.04 26.50 14.02
N ARG A 385 0.46 27.10 15.11
CA ARG A 385 1.84 26.88 15.53
C ARG A 385 1.92 25.45 16.04
N THR A 386 2.76 24.67 15.38
CA THR A 386 3.32 23.41 15.80
C THR A 386 3.77 23.49 17.26
N ALA A 387 3.10 22.75 18.15
CA ALA A 387 3.67 22.38 19.44
C ALA A 387 4.52 21.13 19.22
N ALA A 388 5.84 21.27 19.32
CA ALA A 388 6.76 20.16 19.42
C ALA A 388 6.51 19.42 20.75
N PRO A 389 6.70 18.09 20.81
CA PRO A 389 6.69 17.38 22.08
C PRO A 389 7.97 17.75 22.86
N ALA A 390 7.79 18.24 24.08
CA ALA A 390 8.89 18.47 25.00
C ALA A 390 9.55 17.13 25.38
N VAL A 391 10.84 17.04 25.07
CA VAL A 391 11.76 16.03 25.58
C VAL A 391 11.86 16.20 27.09
N HIS A 392 11.31 15.28 27.88
CA HIS A 392 11.72 15.02 29.26
C HIS A 392 12.07 13.55 29.39
N GLY A 393 13.34 13.23 29.13
CA GLY A 393 13.96 12.04 29.70
C GLY A 393 14.38 12.35 31.13
N HIS A 394 14.01 11.49 32.07
CA HIS A 394 14.76 11.16 33.28
C HIS A 394 14.26 9.77 33.75
N PHE A 395 14.85 8.72 33.18
CA PHE A 395 14.83 7.39 33.77
C PHE A 395 15.91 7.37 34.85
N ALA A 396 15.50 7.46 36.13
CA ALA A 396 16.36 7.16 37.26
C ALA A 396 16.32 5.66 37.51
N THR A 397 17.47 5.03 37.35
CA THR A 397 17.80 3.66 37.78
C THR A 397 17.65 3.56 39.30
N GLN A 398 16.69 2.76 39.77
CA GLN A 398 16.66 2.33 41.17
C GLN A 398 17.55 1.12 41.32
N ASP A 399 18.73 1.37 41.87
CA ASP A 399 19.59 0.35 42.43
C ASP A 399 19.18 0.07 43.89
N SER A 400 19.35 -1.19 44.27
CA SER A 400 18.92 -1.75 45.55
C SER A 400 19.72 -1.17 46.72
N SER A 401 19.06 -0.77 47.80
CA SER A 401 19.62 -0.87 49.16
C SER A 401 18.56 -0.71 50.24
N SER A 402 18.33 -1.82 50.93
CA SER A 402 17.60 -2.01 52.16
C SER A 402 18.09 -1.09 53.28
N GLN A 403 17.18 -0.39 53.97
CA GLN A 403 17.37 -0.05 55.38
C GLN A 403 16.01 -0.04 56.11
N VAL A 404 15.81 -1.11 56.88
CA VAL A 404 14.76 -1.26 57.87
C VAL A 404 15.08 -0.35 59.05
N ARG A 405 14.18 0.57 59.40
CA ARG A 405 14.15 1.20 60.73
C ARG A 405 12.77 1.00 61.35
N ALA A 406 12.78 0.17 62.39
CA ALA A 406 11.65 -0.14 63.24
C ALA A 406 11.18 1.11 64.01
N THR A 407 9.87 1.37 64.00
CA THR A 407 9.21 2.24 64.97
C THR A 407 8.50 1.37 66.00
N ALA A 408 8.99 1.45 67.24
CA ALA A 408 8.40 0.81 68.40
C ALA A 408 7.16 1.59 68.86
N SER A 409 6.00 0.95 68.85
CA SER A 409 4.82 1.40 69.60
C SER A 409 4.94 0.95 71.06
N GLY A 410 5.19 1.89 71.97
CA GLY A 410 4.96 1.72 73.40
C GLY A 410 3.52 2.08 73.74
N ARG A 411 2.75 1.12 74.24
CA ARG A 411 1.39 1.29 74.77
C ARG A 411 1.36 0.69 76.18
N THR A 412 1.26 1.55 77.20
CA THR A 412 0.83 1.17 78.56
C THR A 412 0.20 2.39 79.23
N ARG A 413 -1.13 2.46 79.24
CA ARG A 413 -1.98 2.14 80.41
C ARG A 413 -3.45 2.24 80.03
#